data_AF-A0A923KS14-F1
#
_entry.id   AF-A0A923KS14-F1
#
_cell.length_a   1.000
_cell.length_b   1.000
_cell.length_c   1.000
_cell.angle_alpha   90.00
_cell.angle_beta   90.00
_cell.angle_gamma   90.00
#
_symmetry.space_group_name_H-M   'P 1'
#
loop_
_entity.id
_entity.type
_entity.pdbx_description
1 polymer ?
#
loop_
_entity_poly.entity_id
_entity_poly.type
_entity_poly.pdbx_seq_one_letter_code
_entity_poly.pdbx_strand_id
1 'polypeptide(L)'
;MMTRTLTQMAGLIFVFTLISPFAWAQQASGSQAQTNAASAPNFTPANVLILMNAKNGQAAGFTMSKTIEGNYKVSFDPRRARYMDVNSLAMVDEITAGAAGKGKRQAYYESIDPDLLNKMWQEVVNKLVGFGVGADSLKWEPSLAAISGDLRNPGLSGDVFFLHPRVDLPLLQRFIDRGELLILGEVDASALIAQMKAAKEKQAESVQKREARNQTLLAKLPEFGNSIVSFYLLPPKDSSGKLGVYKTCTVAGSGDLAEWTTGMRYHEKFSKGLGIARDRKFDMVAKDLNELYEAVQTGKCQVPVMTNDEAIKMSTALQRDKIPFNFYIAIPKTELVASFAESYGFKSAEKYAFSKQLNPRASSRQIDDFDSLGVKSVEELTVAIQRMKKANYGGGESHDEVIQFLRDESEGKDKKLTAFQVKDARDKRYKAEAKAREDEERARQVAYAKDYPYIAVLSCGMPNHINILACFSGSHGVDTELKIRSGGSSNMYKAYNMSQAGKEKQDGFYIDLAKSFEITAQNSHSSLILTLKIIDRASGKVLYKDQAAHYGVVSMRN
;
A
#
# COMPACT_ATOMS: atom_id res chain seq x y z
N MET A 1 -18.46 -52.66 -4.73
CA MET A 1 -18.23 -51.58 -5.72
C MET A 1 -19.48 -50.71 -5.74
N MET A 2 -19.44 -49.57 -5.03
CA MET A 2 -20.56 -48.64 -4.91
C MET A 2 -20.36 -47.49 -5.90
N THR A 3 -21.26 -47.37 -6.85
CA THR A 3 -21.45 -46.20 -7.71
C THR A 3 -22.08 -45.08 -6.88
N ARG A 4 -21.38 -43.95 -6.75
CA ARG A 4 -21.92 -42.70 -6.18
C ARG A 4 -22.49 -41.85 -7.31
N THR A 5 -23.80 -41.66 -7.29
CA THR A 5 -24.50 -40.59 -8.01
C THR A 5 -24.20 -39.26 -7.32
N LEU A 6 -23.61 -38.32 -8.06
CA LEU A 6 -23.34 -36.95 -7.64
C LEU A 6 -24.48 -36.08 -8.17
N THR A 7 -25.42 -35.70 -7.29
CA THR A 7 -26.42 -34.69 -7.61
C THR A 7 -25.88 -33.35 -7.08
N GLN A 8 -25.37 -32.50 -7.97
CA GLN A 8 -25.05 -31.11 -7.64
C GLN A 8 -26.32 -30.26 -7.86
N MET A 9 -26.80 -29.61 -6.81
CA MET A 9 -27.66 -28.43 -6.91
C MET A 9 -26.83 -27.20 -6.55
N ALA A 10 -26.57 -26.34 -7.52
CA ALA A 10 -26.04 -24.99 -7.30
C ALA A 10 -27.09 -23.99 -7.79
N GLY A 11 -27.81 -23.39 -6.85
CA GLY A 11 -28.64 -22.21 -7.06
C GLY A 11 -28.12 -21.08 -6.17
N LEU A 12 -27.70 -19.98 -6.77
CA LEU A 12 -27.21 -18.79 -6.07
C LEU A 12 -28.21 -17.65 -6.31
N ILE A 13 -28.77 -17.08 -5.23
CA ILE A 13 -29.71 -15.96 -5.25
C ILE A 13 -29.13 -14.83 -4.39
N PHE A 14 -29.04 -13.60 -4.92
CA PHE A 14 -28.56 -12.40 -4.21
C PHE A 14 -29.68 -11.37 -4.05
N VAL A 15 -29.88 -10.85 -2.82
CA VAL A 15 -30.82 -9.75 -2.51
C VAL A 15 -30.37 -8.94 -1.27
N PHE A 16 -30.53 -7.61 -1.32
CA PHE A 16 -30.21 -6.62 -0.26
C PHE A 16 -31.45 -5.76 0.15
N THR A 17 -31.44 -5.11 1.34
CA THR A 17 -32.54 -4.28 1.93
C THR A 17 -32.10 -2.83 2.28
N LEU A 18 -33.06 -1.90 2.38
CA LEU A 18 -32.91 -0.58 3.01
C LEU A 18 -33.87 -0.38 4.21
N ILE A 19 -33.40 0.44 5.15
CA ILE A 19 -34.05 0.88 6.41
C ILE A 19 -34.62 2.30 6.17
N SER A 20 -35.82 2.58 6.67
CA SER A 20 -36.49 3.89 6.60
C SER A 20 -35.99 4.87 7.68
N PRO A 21 -35.84 6.18 7.40
CA PRO A 21 -35.75 7.20 8.44
C PRO A 21 -37.15 7.69 8.85
N PHE A 22 -37.40 7.71 10.17
CA PHE A 22 -38.56 8.37 10.78
C PHE A 22 -38.47 9.89 10.61
N ALA A 23 -39.59 10.51 10.24
CA ALA A 23 -39.74 11.95 10.12
C ALA A 23 -40.05 12.58 11.49
N TRP A 24 -39.36 13.67 11.83
CA TRP A 24 -39.76 14.63 12.84
C TRP A 24 -40.20 15.91 12.11
N ALA A 25 -41.49 16.25 12.24
CA ALA A 25 -42.03 17.51 11.72
C ALA A 25 -41.82 18.60 12.78
N GLN A 26 -41.10 19.67 12.42
CA GLN A 26 -41.13 20.93 13.15
C GLN A 26 -41.67 22.03 12.24
N GLN A 27 -42.64 22.72 12.80
CA GLN A 27 -43.42 23.82 12.26
C GLN A 27 -42.59 25.10 12.24
N ALA A 28 -42.44 25.74 11.08
CA ALA A 28 -42.05 27.14 10.99
C ALA A 28 -42.67 27.78 9.73
N SER A 29 -43.41 28.85 9.99
CA SER A 29 -44.07 29.75 9.06
C SER A 29 -43.10 30.57 8.21
N GLY A 30 -43.50 30.89 6.97
CA GLY A 30 -43.16 32.20 6.40
C GLY A 30 -42.75 32.26 4.93
N SER A 31 -43.57 33.00 4.18
CA SER A 31 -43.29 33.71 2.94
C SER A 31 -43.56 33.03 1.60
N GLN A 32 -44.22 33.82 0.77
CA GLN A 32 -44.76 33.55 -0.56
C GLN A 32 -43.67 33.56 -1.63
N ALA A 33 -43.80 32.68 -2.62
CA ALA A 33 -43.44 32.97 -4.00
C ALA A 33 -44.25 32.05 -4.93
N GLN A 34 -45.19 32.64 -5.68
CA GLN A 34 -45.87 32.01 -6.80
C GLN A 34 -44.93 32.00 -8.01
N THR A 35 -44.69 30.84 -8.62
CA THR A 35 -44.34 30.74 -10.04
C THR A 35 -44.95 29.49 -10.66
N ASN A 36 -45.56 29.70 -11.83
CA ASN A 36 -46.30 28.74 -12.63
C ASN A 36 -45.51 27.48 -12.98
N ALA A 37 -46.02 26.31 -12.59
CA ALA A 37 -45.62 25.02 -13.11
C ALA A 37 -46.83 24.35 -13.77
N ALA A 38 -46.71 24.03 -15.06
CA ALA A 38 -47.71 23.29 -15.80
C ALA A 38 -47.96 21.92 -15.13
N SER A 39 -49.22 21.56 -14.99
CA SER A 39 -49.68 20.30 -14.40
C SER A 39 -49.12 19.10 -15.16
N ALA A 40 -48.20 18.36 -14.55
CA ALA A 40 -47.85 17.01 -14.98
C ALA A 40 -49.00 16.05 -14.65
N PRO A 41 -49.31 15.06 -15.52
CA PRO A 41 -50.36 14.09 -15.23
C PRO A 41 -49.97 13.21 -14.04
N ASN A 42 -50.86 13.13 -13.05
CA ASN A 42 -50.73 12.20 -11.93
C ASN A 42 -50.89 10.76 -12.44
N PHE A 43 -49.83 9.95 -12.35
CA PHE A 43 -49.90 8.50 -12.51
C PHE A 43 -50.02 7.84 -11.13
N THR A 44 -50.88 6.82 -11.01
CA THR A 44 -50.92 5.93 -9.85
C THR A 44 -49.69 5.00 -9.83
N PRO A 45 -49.27 4.47 -8.65
CA PRO A 45 -48.06 3.64 -8.54
C PRO A 45 -48.08 2.47 -9.53
N ALA A 46 -46.94 2.26 -10.20
CA ALA A 46 -46.77 1.21 -11.19
C ALA A 46 -46.51 -0.14 -10.53
N ASN A 47 -47.20 -1.18 -11.01
CA ASN A 47 -46.92 -2.56 -10.61
C ASN A 47 -45.77 -3.10 -11.49
N VAL A 48 -44.71 -3.63 -10.87
CA VAL A 48 -43.59 -4.23 -11.60
C VAL A 48 -43.87 -5.72 -11.80
N LEU A 49 -43.86 -6.16 -13.05
CA LEU A 49 -44.08 -7.53 -13.45
C LEU A 49 -42.74 -8.14 -13.87
N ILE A 50 -42.25 -9.15 -13.14
CA ILE A 50 -41.02 -9.87 -13.50
C ILE A 50 -41.41 -11.24 -14.03
N LEU A 51 -41.03 -11.52 -15.27
CA LEU A 51 -41.24 -12.83 -15.92
C LEU A 51 -39.92 -13.58 -15.95
N MET A 52 -39.92 -14.79 -15.41
CA MET A 52 -38.77 -15.70 -15.45
C MET A 52 -39.11 -16.93 -16.29
N ASN A 53 -38.25 -17.23 -17.26
CA ASN A 53 -38.32 -18.48 -18.01
C ASN A 53 -37.54 -19.58 -17.27
N ALA A 54 -38.27 -20.53 -16.70
CA ALA A 54 -37.70 -21.61 -15.89
C ALA A 54 -36.79 -22.57 -16.68
N LYS A 55 -36.89 -22.64 -18.01
CA LYS A 55 -36.09 -23.59 -18.82
C LYS A 55 -34.68 -23.09 -19.16
N ASN A 56 -34.43 -21.79 -19.15
CA ASN A 56 -33.14 -21.22 -19.60
C ASN A 56 -32.61 -20.08 -18.70
N GLY A 57 -33.24 -19.79 -17.56
CA GLY A 57 -32.74 -18.84 -16.58
C GLY A 57 -32.84 -17.36 -17.01
N GLN A 58 -33.60 -17.06 -18.06
CA GLN A 58 -33.80 -15.69 -18.54
C GLN A 58 -34.87 -14.98 -17.71
N ALA A 59 -34.63 -13.72 -17.34
CA ALA A 59 -35.60 -12.88 -16.65
C ALA A 59 -35.76 -11.53 -17.37
N ALA A 60 -37.00 -11.10 -17.57
CA ALA A 60 -37.35 -9.79 -18.11
C ALA A 60 -38.23 -9.03 -17.11
N GLY A 61 -37.87 -7.76 -16.86
CA GLY A 61 -38.64 -6.85 -16.02
C GLY A 61 -39.52 -5.94 -16.88
N PHE A 62 -40.82 -5.97 -16.64
CA PHE A 62 -41.79 -5.07 -17.25
C PHE A 62 -42.38 -4.15 -16.18
N THR A 63 -42.67 -2.92 -16.55
CA THR A 63 -43.37 -1.97 -15.67
C THR A 63 -44.78 -1.77 -16.21
N MET A 64 -45.79 -1.98 -15.38
CA MET A 64 -47.18 -1.78 -15.76
C MET A 64 -47.74 -0.58 -15.01
N SER A 65 -48.26 0.40 -15.75
CA SER A 65 -48.87 1.60 -15.22
C SER A 65 -50.29 1.74 -15.76
N LYS A 66 -51.22 2.20 -14.93
CA LYS A 66 -52.60 2.47 -15.37
C LYS A 66 -52.69 3.94 -15.79
N THR A 67 -53.20 4.20 -16.99
CA THR A 67 -53.44 5.56 -17.47
C THR A 67 -54.70 6.11 -16.85
N ILE A 68 -54.86 7.44 -16.90
CA ILE A 68 -56.03 8.15 -16.34
C ILE A 68 -57.33 7.71 -17.03
N GLU A 69 -57.26 7.29 -18.30
CA GLU A 69 -58.37 6.75 -19.08
C GLU A 69 -58.73 5.29 -18.73
N GLY A 70 -58.05 4.68 -17.76
CA GLY A 70 -58.30 3.32 -17.30
C GLY A 70 -57.58 2.22 -18.08
N ASN A 71 -56.80 2.57 -19.11
CA ASN A 71 -56.01 1.62 -19.91
C ASN A 71 -54.71 1.24 -19.19
N TYR A 72 -54.15 0.06 -19.47
CA TYR A 72 -52.87 -0.35 -18.91
C TYR A 72 -51.75 -0.16 -19.93
N LYS A 73 -50.74 0.61 -19.54
CA LYS A 73 -49.50 0.79 -20.30
C LYS A 73 -48.42 -0.12 -19.71
N VAL A 74 -47.92 -1.05 -20.53
CA VAL A 74 -46.79 -1.90 -20.18
C VAL A 74 -45.55 -1.39 -20.90
N SER A 75 -44.46 -1.22 -20.17
CA SER A 75 -43.19 -0.73 -20.73
C SER A 75 -42.06 -1.67 -20.35
N PHE A 76 -41.25 -2.05 -21.35
CA PHE A 76 -40.05 -2.84 -21.16
C PHE A 76 -38.86 -1.93 -20.83
N ASP A 77 -38.13 -2.20 -19.74
CA ASP A 77 -36.90 -1.47 -19.40
C ASP A 77 -35.67 -2.35 -19.70
N PRO A 78 -34.96 -2.11 -20.82
CA PRO A 78 -33.81 -2.91 -21.21
C PRO A 78 -32.62 -2.78 -20.24
N ARG A 79 -32.58 -1.76 -19.37
CA ARG A 79 -31.53 -1.62 -18.34
C ARG A 79 -31.66 -2.64 -17.21
N ARG A 80 -32.82 -3.30 -17.09
CA ARG A 80 -33.17 -4.24 -16.02
C ARG A 80 -33.19 -5.71 -16.47
N ALA A 81 -32.98 -5.99 -17.75
CA ALA A 81 -32.83 -7.36 -18.27
C ALA A 81 -31.41 -7.89 -17.97
N ARG A 82 -31.30 -9.07 -17.35
CA ARG A 82 -30.03 -9.79 -17.17
C ARG A 82 -30.11 -11.16 -17.83
N TYR A 83 -29.06 -11.51 -18.58
CA TYR A 83 -28.83 -12.87 -19.06
C TYR A 83 -27.99 -13.61 -18.03
N MET A 84 -28.46 -14.75 -17.53
CA MET A 84 -27.61 -15.71 -16.82
C MET A 84 -27.35 -16.87 -17.77
N ASP A 85 -26.14 -16.92 -18.33
CA ASP A 85 -25.65 -18.14 -18.97
C ASP A 85 -25.09 -19.06 -17.88
N VAL A 86 -25.67 -20.25 -17.75
CA VAL A 86 -25.33 -21.22 -16.70
C VAL A 86 -24.04 -22.00 -17.06
N ASN A 87 -23.49 -21.83 -18.28
CA ASN A 87 -22.34 -22.61 -18.75
C ASN A 87 -21.02 -21.83 -18.95
N SER A 88 -20.95 -20.53 -18.65
CA SER A 88 -19.75 -19.70 -18.93
C SER A 88 -19.13 -19.00 -17.71
N LEU A 89 -19.15 -19.65 -16.53
CA LEU A 89 -18.45 -19.17 -15.34
C LEU A 89 -16.90 -19.27 -15.39
N ALA A 90 -16.32 -19.74 -16.50
CA ALA A 90 -14.86 -19.84 -16.66
C ALA A 90 -14.24 -18.72 -17.52
N MET A 91 -15.02 -17.80 -18.11
CA MET A 91 -14.48 -16.82 -19.07
C MET A 91 -14.56 -15.35 -18.61
N VAL A 92 -15.01 -15.09 -17.39
CA VAL A 92 -15.16 -13.73 -16.84
C VAL A 92 -13.91 -13.26 -16.07
N ASP A 93 -13.01 -14.17 -15.69
CA ASP A 93 -11.79 -13.83 -14.93
C ASP A 93 -10.69 -13.18 -15.77
N GLU A 94 -10.80 -13.12 -17.11
CA GLU A 94 -9.76 -12.54 -17.97
C GLU A 94 -10.08 -11.15 -18.56
N ILE A 95 -11.24 -10.56 -18.26
CA ILE A 95 -11.69 -9.29 -18.87
C ILE A 95 -11.67 -8.09 -17.91
N THR A 96 -11.10 -8.22 -16.70
CA THR A 96 -10.93 -7.08 -15.77
C THR A 96 -9.50 -6.60 -15.61
N ALA A 97 -8.82 -6.38 -16.74
CA ALA A 97 -7.71 -5.44 -16.82
C ALA A 97 -7.81 -4.63 -18.13
N GLY A 98 -8.17 -3.34 -18.03
CA GLY A 98 -8.03 -2.38 -19.13
C GLY A 98 -9.31 -1.72 -19.63
N ALA A 99 -9.28 -0.40 -19.74
CA ALA A 99 -10.40 0.48 -20.09
C ALA A 99 -10.85 0.35 -21.55
N ALA A 100 -12.05 -0.22 -21.80
CA ALA A 100 -12.82 -0.04 -23.05
C ALA A 100 -14.28 -0.52 -22.90
N GLY A 101 -15.11 0.19 -22.12
CA GLY A 101 -16.45 -0.29 -21.73
C GLY A 101 -17.67 0.29 -22.47
N LYS A 102 -17.52 1.30 -23.33
CA LYS A 102 -18.69 2.00 -23.91
C LYS A 102 -19.23 1.38 -25.21
N GLY A 103 -18.38 0.85 -26.09
CA GLY A 103 -18.81 0.33 -27.39
C GLY A 103 -19.56 -1.02 -27.35
N LYS A 104 -19.24 -1.90 -26.39
CA LYS A 104 -19.80 -3.27 -26.33
C LYS A 104 -21.20 -3.36 -25.73
N ARG A 105 -21.67 -2.34 -25.00
CA ARG A 105 -23.05 -2.32 -24.48
C ARG A 105 -24.08 -2.07 -25.58
N GLN A 106 -23.74 -1.30 -26.60
CA GLN A 106 -24.65 -0.97 -27.70
C GLN A 106 -24.90 -2.18 -28.61
N ALA A 107 -23.85 -2.94 -28.95
CA ALA A 107 -23.96 -4.18 -29.73
C ALA A 107 -24.78 -5.30 -29.03
N TYR A 108 -24.87 -5.28 -27.69
CA TYR A 108 -25.67 -6.25 -26.91
C TYR A 108 -27.17 -5.95 -26.93
N TYR A 109 -27.57 -4.67 -27.06
CA TYR A 109 -28.98 -4.29 -27.15
C TYR A 109 -29.54 -4.46 -28.56
N GLU A 110 -28.68 -4.39 -29.58
CA GLU A 110 -29.02 -4.65 -30.98
C GLU A 110 -29.19 -6.16 -31.29
N SER A 111 -28.80 -7.06 -30.37
CA SER A 111 -28.88 -8.53 -30.56
C SER A 111 -30.11 -9.19 -29.94
N ILE A 112 -31.05 -8.43 -29.35
CA ILE A 112 -32.28 -9.01 -28.80
C ILE A 112 -33.25 -9.32 -29.94
N ASP A 113 -33.56 -10.60 -30.13
CA ASP A 113 -34.48 -11.09 -31.16
C ASP A 113 -35.88 -10.45 -30.98
N PRO A 114 -36.34 -9.62 -31.95
CA PRO A 114 -37.66 -9.00 -31.91
C PRO A 114 -38.80 -10.03 -31.85
N ASP A 115 -38.62 -11.21 -32.44
CA ASP A 115 -39.64 -12.27 -32.43
C ASP A 115 -39.77 -12.91 -31.05
N LEU A 116 -38.67 -13.00 -30.29
CA LEU A 116 -38.71 -13.46 -28.91
C LEU A 116 -39.44 -12.46 -28.01
N LEU A 117 -39.14 -11.16 -28.15
CA LEU A 117 -39.83 -10.08 -27.43
C LEU A 117 -41.34 -10.08 -27.73
N ASN A 118 -41.71 -10.29 -29.00
CA ASN A 118 -43.09 -10.32 -29.42
C ASN A 118 -43.81 -11.58 -28.90
N LYS A 119 -43.15 -12.75 -28.90
CA LYS A 119 -43.69 -13.98 -28.27
C LYS A 119 -43.93 -13.81 -26.78
N MET A 120 -42.96 -13.22 -26.07
CA MET A 120 -43.11 -12.92 -24.64
C MET A 120 -44.26 -11.94 -24.39
N TRP A 121 -44.40 -10.90 -25.23
CA TRP A 121 -45.52 -9.96 -25.15
C TRP A 121 -46.87 -10.65 -25.37
N GLN A 122 -47.00 -11.49 -26.39
CA GLN A 122 -48.24 -12.24 -26.65
C GLN A 122 -48.58 -13.20 -25.51
N GLU A 123 -47.59 -13.81 -24.86
CA GLU A 123 -47.84 -14.65 -23.69
C GLU A 123 -48.37 -13.85 -22.49
N VAL A 124 -47.87 -12.62 -22.30
CA VAL A 124 -48.38 -11.68 -21.28
C VAL A 124 -49.81 -11.26 -21.60
N VAL A 125 -50.08 -10.84 -22.84
CA VAL A 125 -51.42 -10.44 -23.27
C VAL A 125 -52.40 -11.59 -23.07
N ASN A 126 -52.07 -12.80 -23.53
CA ASN A 126 -52.94 -13.97 -23.38
C ASN A 126 -53.24 -14.31 -21.92
N LYS A 127 -52.25 -14.21 -21.02
CA LYS A 127 -52.47 -14.43 -19.59
C LYS A 127 -53.33 -13.34 -18.96
N LEU A 128 -53.07 -12.06 -19.27
CA LEU A 128 -53.86 -10.93 -18.74
C LEU A 128 -55.30 -10.94 -19.24
N VAL A 129 -55.53 -11.34 -20.50
CA VAL A 129 -56.87 -11.56 -21.05
C VAL A 129 -57.58 -12.70 -20.32
N GLY A 130 -56.88 -13.78 -19.97
CA GLY A 130 -57.40 -14.85 -19.11
C GLY A 130 -57.83 -14.38 -17.71
N PHE A 131 -57.30 -13.25 -17.23
CA PHE A 131 -57.70 -12.61 -15.97
C PHE A 131 -58.77 -11.50 -16.14
N GLY A 132 -59.37 -11.39 -17.33
CA GLY A 132 -60.47 -10.44 -17.60
C GLY A 132 -60.03 -9.04 -18.02
N VAL A 133 -58.74 -8.81 -18.30
CA VAL A 133 -58.26 -7.55 -18.89
C VAL A 133 -58.59 -7.57 -20.38
N GLY A 134 -59.44 -6.65 -20.86
CA GLY A 134 -59.79 -6.59 -22.29
C GLY A 134 -58.54 -6.40 -23.16
N ALA A 135 -58.34 -7.26 -24.16
CA ALA A 135 -57.14 -7.23 -25.02
C ALA A 135 -56.91 -5.85 -25.65
N ASP A 136 -57.99 -5.17 -26.02
CA ASP A 136 -57.97 -3.84 -26.65
C ASP A 136 -57.48 -2.72 -25.70
N SER A 137 -57.44 -2.98 -24.39
CA SER A 137 -56.94 -2.06 -23.37
C SER A 137 -55.42 -2.19 -23.11
N LEU A 138 -54.76 -3.17 -23.75
CA LEU A 138 -53.31 -3.42 -23.64
C LEU A 138 -52.60 -2.90 -24.90
N LYS A 139 -51.87 -1.78 -24.76
CA LYS A 139 -51.09 -1.19 -25.87
C LYS A 139 -49.60 -1.46 -25.69
N TRP A 140 -48.98 -2.03 -26.73
CA TRP A 140 -47.53 -2.16 -26.83
C TRP A 140 -46.94 -0.93 -27.52
N GLU A 141 -46.04 -0.22 -26.84
CA GLU A 141 -45.25 0.85 -27.44
C GLU A 141 -43.75 0.53 -27.26
N PRO A 142 -43.03 0.14 -28.33
CA PRO A 142 -41.59 -0.03 -28.26
C PRO A 142 -40.92 1.35 -28.32
N SER A 143 -40.59 1.95 -27.18
CA SER A 143 -39.80 3.20 -27.19
C SER A 143 -38.31 2.89 -27.27
N LEU A 144 -37.71 3.03 -28.45
CA LEU A 144 -36.24 3.04 -28.66
C LEU A 144 -35.61 4.43 -28.42
N ALA A 145 -36.41 5.45 -28.10
CA ALA A 145 -35.95 6.82 -27.89
C ALA A 145 -35.44 7.04 -26.45
N ALA A 146 -34.27 6.47 -26.12
CA ALA A 146 -33.53 6.86 -24.91
C ALA A 146 -32.01 6.62 -25.04
N ILE A 147 -31.45 6.77 -26.24
CA ILE A 147 -29.99 6.71 -26.45
C ILE A 147 -29.54 8.05 -27.04
N SER A 148 -29.42 9.03 -26.15
CA SER A 148 -28.65 10.28 -26.21
C SER A 148 -29.49 11.44 -25.68
N GLY A 149 -29.01 12.10 -24.62
CA GLY A 149 -29.64 13.30 -24.06
C GLY A 149 -29.75 13.28 -22.55
N ASP A 150 -28.96 14.14 -21.92
CA ASP A 150 -28.96 14.48 -20.51
C ASP A 150 -30.33 15.04 -20.08
N LEU A 151 -31.04 14.36 -19.18
CA LEU A 151 -32.26 14.88 -18.55
C LEU A 151 -32.22 14.59 -17.03
N ARG A 152 -31.93 15.64 -16.27
CA ARG A 152 -32.26 15.73 -14.85
C ARG A 152 -33.77 15.95 -14.74
N ASN A 153 -34.51 14.88 -14.44
CA ASN A 153 -35.91 14.97 -14.03
C ASN A 153 -36.13 14.04 -12.81
N PRO A 154 -36.34 14.57 -11.60
CA PRO A 154 -36.57 13.76 -10.40
C PRO A 154 -38.07 13.45 -10.29
N GLY A 155 -38.52 12.33 -10.85
CA GLY A 155 -39.95 12.02 -10.80
C GLY A 155 -40.40 10.59 -11.08
N LEU A 156 -39.48 9.64 -11.32
CA LEU A 156 -39.86 8.24 -11.55
C LEU A 156 -38.85 7.30 -10.88
N SER A 157 -38.95 7.15 -9.55
CA SER A 157 -38.33 6.03 -8.84
C SER A 157 -39.38 4.94 -8.60
N GLY A 158 -39.52 4.04 -9.56
CA GLY A 158 -40.16 2.74 -9.34
C GLY A 158 -39.12 1.76 -8.82
N ASP A 159 -39.16 1.46 -7.52
CA ASP A 159 -38.27 0.51 -6.86
C ASP A 159 -38.60 -0.93 -7.28
N VAL A 160 -37.55 -1.72 -7.49
CA VAL A 160 -37.65 -3.17 -7.72
C VAL A 160 -37.34 -3.86 -6.39
N PHE A 161 -38.30 -4.58 -5.82
CA PHE A 161 -38.11 -5.34 -4.58
C PHE A 161 -37.79 -6.80 -4.88
N PHE A 162 -36.72 -7.31 -4.29
CA PHE A 162 -36.47 -8.75 -4.19
C PHE A 162 -36.48 -9.17 -2.70
N LEU A 163 -36.79 -10.43 -2.41
CA LEU A 163 -37.03 -10.96 -1.06
C LEU A 163 -35.72 -11.37 -0.33
N HIS A 164 -35.54 -10.92 0.91
CA HIS A 164 -34.38 -11.20 1.79
C HIS A 164 -34.58 -12.50 2.62
N PRO A 165 -33.54 -13.24 3.03
CA PRO A 165 -33.67 -14.40 3.95
C PRO A 165 -34.16 -14.07 5.38
N ARG A 166 -34.53 -12.81 5.65
CA ARG A 166 -35.17 -12.36 6.91
C ARG A 166 -36.65 -12.01 6.72
N VAL A 167 -37.20 -12.28 5.53
CA VAL A 167 -38.63 -12.13 5.30
C VAL A 167 -39.37 -13.02 6.28
N ASP A 168 -40.27 -12.40 7.04
CA ASP A 168 -41.19 -13.09 7.92
C ASP A 168 -42.05 -14.00 7.06
N LEU A 169 -41.73 -15.30 7.06
CA LEU A 169 -42.39 -16.32 6.24
C LEU A 169 -43.93 -16.27 6.41
N PRO A 170 -44.47 -16.13 7.64
CA PRO A 170 -45.87 -15.81 7.87
C PRO A 170 -46.39 -14.55 7.15
N LEU A 171 -45.61 -13.48 7.10
CA LEU A 171 -46.01 -12.24 6.43
C LEU A 171 -46.01 -12.40 4.90
N LEU A 172 -45.01 -13.09 4.35
CA LEU A 172 -44.95 -13.44 2.93
C LEU A 172 -46.13 -14.33 2.53
N GLN A 173 -46.44 -15.33 3.34
CA GLN A 173 -47.59 -16.19 3.14
C GLN A 173 -48.90 -15.38 3.17
N ARG A 174 -49.04 -14.42 4.10
CA ARG A 174 -50.19 -13.51 4.13
C ARG A 174 -50.31 -12.64 2.88
N PHE A 175 -49.21 -12.19 2.29
CA PHE A 175 -49.25 -11.45 1.01
C PHE A 175 -49.65 -12.34 -0.17
N ILE A 176 -49.21 -13.60 -0.17
CA ILE A 176 -49.62 -14.62 -1.15
C ILE A 176 -51.12 -14.93 -1.00
N ASP A 177 -51.58 -15.20 0.22
CA ASP A 177 -52.97 -15.59 0.52
C ASP A 177 -53.97 -14.47 0.22
N ARG A 178 -53.55 -13.20 0.29
CA ARG A 178 -54.38 -12.04 -0.07
C ARG A 178 -54.34 -11.69 -1.57
N GLY A 179 -53.55 -12.40 -2.37
CA GLY A 179 -53.35 -12.06 -3.79
C GLY A 179 -52.60 -10.74 -4.02
N GLU A 180 -51.94 -10.21 -2.99
CA GLU A 180 -51.18 -8.94 -3.03
C GLU A 180 -49.78 -9.14 -3.64
N LEU A 181 -49.33 -10.39 -3.83
CA LEU A 181 -48.07 -10.75 -4.46
C LEU A 181 -48.31 -11.72 -5.63
N LEU A 182 -48.20 -11.23 -6.87
CA LEU A 182 -48.35 -12.04 -8.08
C LEU A 182 -47.00 -12.61 -8.51
N ILE A 183 -46.76 -13.91 -8.28
CA ILE A 183 -45.56 -14.61 -8.74
C ILE A 183 -45.86 -15.21 -10.12
N LEU A 184 -45.32 -14.62 -11.20
CA LEU A 184 -45.50 -15.16 -12.55
C LEU A 184 -44.38 -16.14 -12.91
N GLY A 185 -44.71 -17.42 -12.76
CA GLY A 185 -43.91 -18.59 -13.12
C GLY A 185 -44.40 -19.80 -12.32
N GLU A 186 -44.15 -21.03 -12.80
CA GLU A 186 -44.30 -22.25 -11.99
C GLU A 186 -43.20 -22.30 -10.92
N VAL A 187 -43.18 -21.32 -10.01
CA VAL A 187 -42.39 -21.40 -8.80
C VAL A 187 -43.32 -22.02 -7.77
N ASP A 188 -43.14 -23.31 -7.51
CA ASP A 188 -43.81 -23.98 -6.40
C ASP A 188 -43.46 -23.21 -5.11
N ALA A 189 -44.44 -22.47 -4.59
CA ALA A 189 -44.29 -21.69 -3.38
C ALA A 189 -43.82 -22.56 -2.21
N SER A 190 -44.21 -23.84 -2.20
CA SER A 190 -43.79 -24.85 -1.24
C SER A 190 -42.28 -25.11 -1.34
N ALA A 191 -41.74 -25.19 -2.55
CA ALA A 191 -40.31 -25.36 -2.80
C ALA A 191 -39.49 -24.12 -2.36
N LEU A 192 -40.00 -22.91 -2.62
CA LEU A 192 -39.33 -21.68 -2.17
C LEU A 192 -39.32 -21.56 -0.64
N ILE A 193 -40.46 -21.83 0.01
CA ILE A 193 -40.56 -21.84 1.48
C ILE A 193 -39.63 -22.90 2.08
N ALA A 194 -39.56 -24.09 1.48
CA ALA A 194 -38.63 -25.14 1.91
C ALA A 194 -37.17 -24.72 1.77
N GLN A 195 -36.78 -24.05 0.67
CA GLN A 195 -35.43 -23.52 0.47
C GLN A 195 -35.09 -22.43 1.49
N MET A 196 -36.01 -21.51 1.78
CA MET A 196 -35.80 -20.47 2.80
C MET A 196 -35.68 -21.07 4.20
N LYS A 197 -36.49 -22.09 4.52
CA LYS A 197 -36.40 -22.82 5.80
C LYS A 197 -35.06 -23.55 5.92
N ALA A 198 -34.64 -24.28 4.89
CA ALA A 198 -33.35 -24.96 4.85
C ALA A 198 -32.16 -23.97 4.97
N ALA A 199 -32.25 -22.81 4.33
CA ALA A 199 -31.24 -21.75 4.46
C ALA A 199 -31.19 -21.19 5.89
N LYS A 200 -32.34 -21.00 6.55
CA LYS A 200 -32.43 -20.55 7.94
C LYS A 200 -31.88 -21.59 8.92
N GLU A 201 -32.17 -22.87 8.71
CA GLU A 201 -31.63 -24.00 9.49
C GLU A 201 -30.12 -24.10 9.32
N LYS A 202 -29.61 -24.03 8.09
CA LYS A 202 -28.17 -24.01 7.80
C LYS A 202 -27.47 -22.79 8.43
N GLN A 203 -28.14 -21.64 8.45
CA GLN A 203 -27.64 -20.46 9.15
C GLN A 203 -27.60 -20.69 10.67
N ALA A 204 -28.65 -21.25 11.27
CA ALA A 204 -28.69 -21.57 12.70
C ALA A 204 -27.59 -22.58 13.09
N GLU A 205 -27.40 -23.64 12.30
CA GLU A 205 -26.33 -24.62 12.48
C GLU A 205 -24.94 -23.94 12.42
N SER A 206 -24.73 -23.03 11.45
CA SER A 206 -23.46 -22.31 11.35
C SER A 206 -23.19 -21.40 12.56
N VAL A 207 -24.24 -20.81 13.15
CA VAL A 207 -24.15 -20.00 14.37
C VAL A 207 -23.81 -20.87 15.58
N GLN A 208 -24.49 -22.01 15.75
CA GLN A 208 -24.22 -22.95 16.84
C GLN A 208 -22.81 -23.52 16.76
N LYS A 209 -22.35 -23.93 15.56
CA LYS A 209 -20.99 -24.44 15.36
C LYS A 209 -19.94 -23.39 15.70
N ARG A 210 -20.20 -22.12 15.38
CA ARG A 210 -19.34 -21.00 15.76
C ARG A 210 -19.32 -20.78 17.27
N GLU A 211 -20.47 -20.78 17.92
CA GLU A 211 -20.57 -20.60 19.37
C GLU A 211 -19.83 -21.71 20.12
N ALA A 212 -20.02 -22.97 19.71
CA ALA A 212 -19.31 -24.11 20.29
C ALA A 212 -17.78 -23.98 20.12
N ARG A 213 -17.31 -23.56 18.94
CA ARG A 213 -15.88 -23.27 18.70
C ARG A 213 -15.38 -22.15 19.61
N ASN A 214 -16.13 -21.06 19.74
CA ASN A 214 -15.75 -19.93 20.59
C ASN A 214 -15.69 -20.35 22.07
N GLN A 215 -16.65 -21.13 22.55
CA GLN A 215 -16.63 -21.69 23.91
C GLN A 215 -15.43 -22.60 24.15
N THR A 216 -15.09 -23.43 23.16
CA THR A 216 -13.91 -24.31 23.23
C THR A 216 -12.61 -23.50 23.32
N LEU A 217 -12.48 -22.44 22.52
CA LEU A 217 -11.31 -21.56 22.55
C LEU A 217 -11.24 -20.74 23.83
N LEU A 218 -12.37 -20.23 24.33
CA LEU A 218 -12.47 -19.56 25.63
C LEU A 218 -11.99 -20.44 26.77
N ALA A 219 -12.43 -21.70 26.80
CA ALA A 219 -12.01 -22.65 27.82
C ALA A 219 -10.49 -22.92 27.80
N LYS A 220 -9.86 -22.79 26.63
CA LYS A 220 -8.40 -22.97 26.46
C LYS A 220 -7.59 -21.69 26.69
N LEU A 221 -8.21 -20.50 26.71
CA LEU A 221 -7.47 -19.24 26.93
C LEU A 221 -6.54 -19.26 28.15
N PRO A 222 -6.94 -19.79 29.31
CA PRO A 222 -6.05 -19.91 30.46
C PRO A 222 -4.82 -20.78 30.21
N GLU A 223 -4.91 -21.81 29.36
CA GLU A 223 -3.78 -22.69 29.01
C GLU A 223 -2.71 -21.96 28.21
N PHE A 224 -3.08 -20.88 27.49
CA PHE A 224 -2.17 -20.07 26.71
C PHE A 224 -1.42 -19.01 27.55
N GLY A 225 -1.59 -18.99 28.87
CA GLY A 225 -0.85 -18.11 29.79
C GLY A 225 -0.99 -16.62 29.45
N ASN A 226 0.13 -15.90 29.33
CA ASN A 226 0.14 -14.53 28.82
C ASN A 226 0.11 -14.55 27.29
N SER A 227 -1.05 -14.76 26.68
CA SER A 227 -1.23 -14.67 25.23
C SER A 227 -2.00 -13.42 24.80
N ILE A 228 -1.78 -13.04 23.54
CA ILE A 228 -2.60 -12.04 22.86
C ILE A 228 -3.62 -12.76 21.99
N VAL A 229 -4.86 -12.30 22.09
CA VAL A 229 -6.00 -12.84 21.38
C VAL A 229 -6.56 -11.77 20.46
N SER A 230 -6.84 -12.17 19.22
CA SER A 230 -7.62 -11.35 18.31
C SER A 230 -8.96 -11.99 18.02
N PHE A 231 -10.00 -11.16 17.98
CA PHE A 231 -11.32 -11.55 17.52
C PHE A 231 -11.55 -11.01 16.10
N TYR A 232 -12.33 -11.74 15.31
CA TYR A 232 -13.03 -11.14 14.19
C TYR A 232 -14.48 -10.90 14.58
N LEU A 233 -14.90 -9.66 14.42
CA LEU A 233 -16.30 -9.35 14.23
C LEU A 233 -16.61 -9.68 12.77
N LEU A 234 -17.75 -10.33 12.51
CA LEU A 234 -18.12 -10.74 11.16
C LEU A 234 -17.89 -9.57 10.20
N PRO A 235 -17.07 -9.76 9.14
CA PRO A 235 -16.80 -8.67 8.22
C PRO A 235 -18.13 -8.20 7.64
N PRO A 236 -18.37 -6.89 7.54
CA PRO A 236 -19.18 -6.44 6.43
C PRO A 236 -18.44 -6.91 5.18
N LYS A 237 -18.95 -7.97 4.53
CA LYS A 237 -18.62 -8.19 3.13
C LYS A 237 -18.97 -6.89 2.44
N ASP A 238 -18.02 -6.29 1.74
CA ASP A 238 -18.37 -5.16 0.90
C ASP A 238 -19.40 -5.62 -0.16
N SER A 239 -19.98 -4.68 -0.88
CA SER A 239 -20.97 -5.00 -1.92
C SER A 239 -20.43 -5.92 -3.03
N SER A 240 -19.11 -6.15 -3.10
CA SER A 240 -18.45 -7.06 -4.03
C SER A 240 -18.16 -8.45 -3.46
N GLY A 241 -18.49 -8.69 -2.19
CA GLY A 241 -18.18 -9.95 -1.51
C GLY A 241 -16.71 -10.10 -1.14
N LYS A 242 -15.88 -9.08 -1.39
CA LYS A 242 -14.50 -9.04 -0.94
C LYS A 242 -14.45 -8.71 0.54
N LEU A 243 -13.50 -9.32 1.23
CA LEU A 243 -13.16 -8.95 2.59
C LEU A 243 -12.57 -7.54 2.53
N GLY A 244 -13.31 -6.55 3.02
CA GLY A 244 -12.78 -5.21 3.21
C GLY A 244 -11.57 -5.24 4.14
N VAL A 245 -10.72 -4.23 4.01
CA VAL A 245 -9.59 -4.03 4.92
C VAL A 245 -10.13 -3.88 6.35
N TYR A 246 -9.90 -4.87 7.20
CA TYR A 246 -10.34 -4.84 8.60
C TYR A 246 -9.70 -3.65 9.33
N LYS A 247 -10.48 -2.93 10.14
CA LYS A 247 -9.91 -1.98 11.10
C LYS A 247 -9.50 -2.72 12.36
N THR A 248 -8.21 -2.66 12.66
CA THR A 248 -7.61 -3.32 13.80
C THR A 248 -7.51 -2.33 14.95
N CYS A 249 -7.82 -2.80 16.15
CA CYS A 249 -7.76 -1.94 17.33
C CYS A 249 -7.21 -2.69 18.52
N THR A 250 -6.71 -1.93 19.50
CA THR A 250 -6.17 -2.49 20.74
C THR A 250 -6.44 -1.57 21.92
N VAL A 251 -6.20 -2.05 23.14
CA VAL A 251 -6.33 -1.28 24.38
C VAL A 251 -4.99 -0.71 24.80
N ALA A 252 -4.95 0.57 25.16
CA ALA A 252 -3.82 1.27 25.72
C ALA A 252 -3.45 0.67 27.09
N GLY A 253 -2.16 0.49 27.35
CA GLY A 253 -1.68 0.02 28.66
C GLY A 253 -1.88 -1.47 28.94
N SER A 254 -2.28 -2.27 27.95
CA SER A 254 -2.39 -3.73 28.08
C SER A 254 -1.06 -4.46 28.39
N GLY A 255 0.08 -3.76 28.34
CA GLY A 255 1.45 -4.22 28.57
C GLY A 255 2.40 -3.45 27.67
N ASP A 256 3.62 -3.95 27.37
CA ASP A 256 4.57 -3.37 26.40
C ASP A 256 3.96 -3.26 24.99
N LEU A 257 3.06 -2.30 24.81
CA LEU A 257 2.23 -2.10 23.62
C LEU A 257 3.13 -1.96 22.38
N ALA A 258 4.29 -1.34 22.52
CA ALA A 258 5.25 -1.18 21.42
C ALA A 258 5.84 -2.53 20.95
N GLU A 259 6.21 -3.41 21.88
CA GLU A 259 6.75 -4.73 21.54
C GLU A 259 5.69 -5.62 20.94
N TRP A 260 4.46 -5.54 21.45
CA TRP A 260 3.36 -6.39 20.99
C TRP A 260 2.83 -5.96 19.64
N THR A 261 2.57 -4.66 19.48
CA THR A 261 2.04 -4.11 18.23
C THR A 261 3.01 -4.34 17.08
N THR A 262 4.31 -4.28 17.35
CA THR A 262 5.34 -4.57 16.36
C THR A 262 5.51 -6.09 16.19
N GLY A 263 5.58 -6.88 17.25
CA GLY A 263 5.71 -8.34 17.18
C GLY A 263 4.57 -8.97 16.37
N MET A 264 3.33 -8.52 16.56
CA MET A 264 2.18 -8.98 15.79
C MET A 264 2.26 -8.62 14.30
N ARG A 265 2.77 -7.42 13.98
CA ARG A 265 2.98 -7.00 12.58
C ARG A 265 3.95 -7.90 11.85
N TYR A 266 4.96 -8.41 12.54
CA TYR A 266 5.98 -9.29 11.96
C TYR A 266 5.65 -10.78 12.09
N HIS A 267 4.71 -11.16 12.97
CA HIS A 267 4.25 -12.53 13.10
C HIS A 267 3.49 -12.98 11.83
N GLU A 268 4.00 -14.01 11.16
CA GLU A 268 3.53 -14.43 9.84
C GLU A 268 2.06 -14.87 9.84
N LYS A 269 1.65 -15.70 10.82
CA LYS A 269 0.25 -16.17 10.90
C LYS A 269 -0.72 -15.02 11.14
N PHE A 270 -0.28 -13.98 11.86
CA PHE A 270 -1.13 -12.83 12.16
C PHE A 270 -1.27 -11.93 10.93
N SER A 271 -0.14 -11.48 10.37
CA SER A 271 -0.11 -10.57 9.21
C SER A 271 -0.78 -11.17 7.97
N LYS A 272 -0.43 -12.41 7.59
CA LYS A 272 -1.08 -13.10 6.46
C LYS A 272 -2.54 -13.44 6.76
N GLY A 273 -2.80 -13.86 8.00
CA GLY A 273 -4.12 -14.30 8.40
C GLY A 273 -5.19 -13.20 8.42
N LEU A 274 -4.78 -12.00 8.81
CA LEU A 274 -5.63 -10.81 8.90
C LEU A 274 -5.57 -9.91 7.68
N GLY A 275 -4.69 -10.19 6.73
CA GLY A 275 -4.42 -9.29 5.61
C GLY A 275 -3.88 -7.92 6.07
N ILE A 276 -3.14 -7.89 7.17
CA ILE A 276 -2.54 -6.66 7.71
C ILE A 276 -1.14 -6.55 7.14
N ALA A 277 -0.89 -5.47 6.40
CA ALA A 277 0.45 -5.14 5.93
C ALA A 277 1.40 -4.90 7.13
N ARG A 278 2.65 -5.35 7.01
CA ARG A 278 3.64 -5.30 8.13
C ARG A 278 3.92 -3.88 8.64
N ASP A 279 3.72 -2.88 7.79
CA ASP A 279 3.93 -1.45 8.10
C ASP A 279 2.66 -0.76 8.66
N ARG A 280 1.50 -1.39 8.54
CA ARG A 280 0.21 -0.79 8.94
C ARG A 280 0.10 -0.73 10.46
N LYS A 281 -0.08 0.48 11.00
CA LYS A 281 -0.41 0.71 12.41
C LYS A 281 -1.83 0.25 12.72
N PHE A 282 -2.13 0.01 13.99
CA PHE A 282 -3.51 -0.14 14.45
C PHE A 282 -4.33 1.08 14.04
N ASP A 283 -5.54 0.86 13.52
CA ASP A 283 -6.45 1.93 13.12
C ASP A 283 -6.98 2.69 14.34
N MET A 284 -7.02 2.05 15.51
CA MET A 284 -7.44 2.65 16.77
C MET A 284 -6.70 2.05 17.98
N VAL A 285 -6.36 2.89 18.95
CA VAL A 285 -5.90 2.48 20.28
C VAL A 285 -6.90 3.06 21.28
N ALA A 286 -7.75 2.20 21.85
CA ALA A 286 -8.74 2.55 22.86
C ALA A 286 -8.05 2.80 24.20
N LYS A 287 -8.53 3.73 25.02
CA LYS A 287 -7.97 4.02 26.36
C LYS A 287 -8.16 2.86 27.33
N ASP A 288 -9.27 2.16 27.22
CA ASP A 288 -9.65 1.04 28.06
C ASP A 288 -10.52 0.04 27.29
N LEU A 289 -10.92 -1.04 27.97
CA LEU A 289 -11.74 -2.09 27.38
C LEU A 289 -13.16 -1.61 27.02
N ASN A 290 -13.69 -0.60 27.72
CA ASN A 290 -15.03 -0.06 27.45
C ASN A 290 -15.04 0.75 26.15
N GLU A 291 -14.04 1.61 25.95
CA GLU A 291 -13.90 2.34 24.68
C GLU A 291 -13.67 1.38 23.51
N LEU A 292 -12.91 0.29 23.72
CA LEU A 292 -12.75 -0.74 22.70
C LEU A 292 -14.08 -1.44 22.41
N TYR A 293 -14.87 -1.74 23.44
CA TYR A 293 -16.19 -2.35 23.30
C TYR A 293 -17.16 -1.45 22.51
N GLU A 294 -17.20 -0.16 22.81
CA GLU A 294 -17.99 0.83 22.06
C GLU A 294 -17.54 0.93 20.60
N ALA A 295 -16.23 0.90 20.36
CA ALA A 295 -15.68 0.89 19.00
C ALA A 295 -16.10 -0.35 18.21
N VAL A 296 -16.16 -1.50 18.87
CA VAL A 296 -16.68 -2.75 18.31
C VAL A 296 -18.17 -2.61 17.98
N GLN A 297 -18.99 -2.11 18.90
CA GLN A 297 -20.44 -1.92 18.69
C GLN A 297 -20.75 -0.97 17.54
N THR A 298 -19.99 0.11 17.42
CA THR A 298 -20.17 1.14 16.38
C THR A 298 -19.52 0.78 15.03
N GLY A 299 -18.86 -0.38 14.94
CA GLY A 299 -18.13 -0.79 13.73
C GLY A 299 -16.90 0.06 13.42
N LYS A 300 -16.42 0.86 14.38
CA LYS A 300 -15.11 1.54 14.31
C LYS A 300 -13.97 0.55 14.45
N CYS A 301 -14.22 -0.58 15.11
CA CYS A 301 -13.31 -1.70 15.24
C CYS A 301 -13.89 -3.00 14.70
N GLN A 302 -13.17 -3.71 13.83
CA GLN A 302 -13.57 -5.05 13.38
C GLN A 302 -12.67 -6.16 13.93
N VAL A 303 -11.41 -5.84 14.24
CA VAL A 303 -10.46 -6.80 14.81
C VAL A 303 -9.87 -6.20 16.08
N PRO A 304 -10.52 -6.41 17.23
CA PRO A 304 -9.94 -6.04 18.50
C PRO A 304 -8.86 -7.06 18.90
N VAL A 305 -7.73 -6.54 19.37
CA VAL A 305 -6.53 -7.28 19.73
C VAL A 305 -6.16 -6.92 21.16
N MET A 306 -6.14 -7.92 22.04
CA MET A 306 -6.08 -7.71 23.49
C MET A 306 -5.45 -8.92 24.21
N THR A 307 -5.18 -8.77 25.49
CA THR A 307 -4.70 -9.88 26.35
C THR A 307 -5.78 -10.95 26.57
N ASN A 308 -5.39 -12.13 27.06
CA ASN A 308 -6.32 -13.19 27.42
C ASN A 308 -7.43 -12.73 28.40
N ASP A 309 -7.08 -11.98 29.44
CA ASP A 309 -8.04 -11.52 30.45
C ASP A 309 -9.05 -10.51 29.87
N GLU A 310 -8.56 -9.59 29.05
CA GLU A 310 -9.40 -8.64 28.30
C GLU A 310 -10.31 -9.37 27.31
N ALA A 311 -9.79 -10.41 26.65
CA ALA A 311 -10.52 -11.23 25.70
C ALA A 311 -11.69 -11.98 26.37
N ILE A 312 -11.47 -12.55 27.55
CA ILE A 312 -12.54 -13.18 28.34
C ILE A 312 -13.64 -12.16 28.66
N LYS A 313 -13.27 -11.00 29.22
CA LYS A 313 -14.22 -9.93 29.58
C LYS A 313 -15.00 -9.40 28.36
N MET A 314 -14.30 -9.14 27.25
CA MET A 314 -14.88 -8.72 25.98
C MET A 314 -15.85 -9.76 25.45
N SER A 315 -15.49 -11.05 25.47
CA SER A 315 -16.35 -12.12 24.98
C SER A 315 -17.65 -12.23 25.80
N THR A 316 -17.59 -12.06 27.12
CA THR A 316 -18.77 -12.06 27.99
C THR A 316 -19.69 -10.89 27.66
N ALA A 317 -19.13 -9.70 27.44
CA ALA A 317 -19.91 -8.51 27.04
C ALA A 317 -20.58 -8.71 25.67
N LEU A 318 -19.85 -9.23 24.68
CA LEU A 318 -20.38 -9.50 23.35
C LEU A 318 -21.47 -10.58 23.37
N GLN A 319 -21.32 -11.64 24.19
CA GLN A 319 -22.35 -12.68 24.37
C GLN A 319 -23.61 -12.11 25.02
N ARG A 320 -23.47 -11.32 26.10
CA ARG A 320 -24.58 -10.65 26.77
C ARG A 320 -25.40 -9.81 25.79
N ASP A 321 -24.72 -9.07 24.93
CA ASP A 321 -25.33 -8.13 24.00
C ASP A 321 -25.64 -8.77 22.63
N LYS A 322 -25.49 -10.10 22.51
CA LYS A 322 -25.78 -10.93 21.32
C LYS A 322 -25.05 -10.46 20.05
N ILE A 323 -23.85 -9.90 20.22
CA ILE A 323 -23.00 -9.45 19.12
C ILE A 323 -22.20 -10.66 18.60
N PRO A 324 -22.32 -11.02 17.31
CA PRO A 324 -21.62 -12.18 16.78
C PRO A 324 -20.12 -11.92 16.60
N PHE A 325 -19.29 -12.79 17.16
CA PHE A 325 -17.83 -12.74 17.02
C PHE A 325 -17.23 -14.12 16.74
N ASN A 326 -15.98 -14.17 16.31
CA ASN A 326 -15.17 -15.37 16.15
C ASN A 326 -13.80 -15.16 16.79
N PHE A 327 -13.33 -16.12 17.57
CA PHE A 327 -11.90 -16.17 17.92
C PHE A 327 -11.08 -16.52 16.69
N TYR A 328 -10.05 -15.72 16.42
CA TYR A 328 -9.18 -15.99 15.30
C TYR A 328 -7.91 -16.75 15.70
N ILE A 329 -7.09 -16.10 16.52
CA ILE A 329 -5.78 -16.59 16.89
C ILE A 329 -5.50 -16.16 18.33
N ALA A 330 -4.94 -17.08 19.09
CA ALA A 330 -4.25 -16.80 20.34
C ALA A 330 -2.76 -17.03 20.05
N ILE A 331 -1.94 -16.00 20.25
CA ILE A 331 -0.50 -16.06 20.04
C ILE A 331 0.18 -15.90 21.39
N PRO A 332 1.00 -16.89 21.82
CA PRO A 332 1.83 -16.76 23.01
C PRO A 332 2.68 -15.50 22.97
N LYS A 333 2.77 -14.78 24.10
CA LYS A 333 3.66 -13.60 24.22
C LYS A 333 5.09 -13.94 23.83
N THR A 334 5.58 -15.15 24.13
CA THR A 334 6.92 -15.61 23.74
C THR A 334 7.11 -15.64 22.22
N GLU A 335 6.12 -16.11 21.45
CA GLU A 335 6.15 -16.08 19.98
C GLU A 335 6.15 -14.64 19.45
N LEU A 336 5.38 -13.74 20.07
CA LEU A 336 5.35 -12.33 19.68
C LEU A 336 6.67 -11.60 19.97
N VAL A 337 7.29 -11.88 21.12
CA VAL A 337 8.61 -11.33 21.45
C VAL A 337 9.67 -11.88 20.50
N ALA A 338 9.58 -13.15 20.08
CA ALA A 338 10.47 -13.70 19.07
C ALA A 338 10.29 -13.01 17.71
N SER A 339 9.06 -12.88 17.21
CA SER A 339 8.80 -12.13 15.96
C SER A 339 9.19 -10.64 16.07
N PHE A 340 9.04 -10.04 17.25
CA PHE A 340 9.52 -8.70 17.52
C PHE A 340 11.05 -8.64 17.42
N ALA A 341 11.77 -9.55 18.09
CA ALA A 341 13.22 -9.64 18.04
C ALA A 341 13.74 -9.79 16.60
N GLU A 342 13.11 -10.68 15.82
CA GLU A 342 13.41 -10.88 14.40
C GLU A 342 13.21 -9.61 13.58
N SER A 343 12.17 -8.83 13.86
CA SER A 343 11.91 -7.57 13.17
C SER A 343 13.01 -6.51 13.37
N TYR A 344 13.75 -6.61 14.48
CA TYR A 344 14.93 -5.79 14.77
C TYR A 344 16.25 -6.47 14.36
N GLY A 345 16.18 -7.60 13.65
CA GLY A 345 17.33 -8.34 13.14
C GLY A 345 18.01 -9.26 14.14
N PHE A 346 17.39 -9.54 15.29
CA PHE A 346 17.90 -10.51 16.27
C PHE A 346 17.43 -11.93 15.94
N LYS A 347 18.29 -12.93 16.14
CA LYS A 347 17.97 -14.34 15.84
C LYS A 347 17.07 -15.01 16.87
N SER A 348 16.91 -14.42 18.04
CA SER A 348 16.07 -14.95 19.11
C SER A 348 15.63 -13.86 20.10
N ALA A 349 14.57 -14.16 20.86
CA ALA A 349 14.07 -13.30 21.93
C ALA A 349 15.13 -13.07 23.03
N GLU A 350 15.92 -14.10 23.34
CA GLU A 350 16.98 -14.02 24.35
C GLU A 350 18.10 -13.06 23.92
N LYS A 351 18.48 -13.07 22.64
CA LYS A 351 19.47 -12.13 22.08
C LYS A 351 18.96 -10.70 22.11
N TYR A 352 17.68 -10.50 21.81
CA TYR A 352 17.05 -9.19 21.92
C TYR A 352 17.01 -8.73 23.40
N ALA A 353 16.63 -9.59 24.32
CA ALA A 353 16.62 -9.29 25.76
C ALA A 353 18.02 -8.94 26.27
N PHE A 354 19.04 -9.71 25.89
CA PHE A 354 20.44 -9.43 26.21
C PHE A 354 20.86 -8.06 25.66
N SER A 355 20.45 -7.71 24.42
CA SER A 355 20.71 -6.38 23.86
C SER A 355 20.17 -5.25 24.73
N LYS A 356 18.96 -5.41 25.29
CA LYS A 356 18.31 -4.39 26.12
C LYS A 356 18.94 -4.22 27.47
N GLN A 357 19.43 -5.31 28.06
CA GLN A 357 20.19 -5.24 29.32
C GLN A 357 21.56 -4.60 29.11
N LEU A 358 22.17 -4.81 27.94
CA LEU A 358 23.46 -4.25 27.59
C LEU A 358 23.40 -2.74 27.31
N ASN A 359 22.58 -2.36 26.33
CA ASN A 359 22.35 -0.97 25.93
C ASN A 359 21.08 -0.91 25.05
N PRO A 360 20.11 -0.03 25.33
CA PRO A 360 18.90 0.09 24.51
C PRO A 360 19.14 0.25 22.99
N ARG A 361 20.33 0.74 22.59
CA ARG A 361 20.78 0.95 21.22
C ARG A 361 21.74 -0.14 20.67
N ALA A 362 22.02 -1.20 21.42
CA ALA A 362 22.87 -2.29 20.93
C ALA A 362 22.26 -2.92 19.67
N SER A 363 23.07 -3.05 18.62
CA SER A 363 22.62 -3.65 17.36
C SER A 363 22.67 -5.18 17.42
N SER A 364 21.89 -5.84 16.56
CA SER A 364 21.95 -7.31 16.46
C SER A 364 23.33 -7.82 16.07
N ARG A 365 24.07 -7.06 15.24
CA ARG A 365 25.44 -7.38 14.87
C ARG A 365 26.39 -7.41 16.08
N GLN A 366 26.28 -6.44 16.98
CA GLN A 366 27.09 -6.41 18.20
C GLN A 366 26.79 -7.61 19.10
N ILE A 367 25.51 -8.00 19.22
CA ILE A 367 25.12 -9.18 20.00
C ILE A 367 25.62 -10.48 19.35
N ASP A 368 25.57 -10.58 18.02
CA ASP A 368 26.16 -11.71 17.29
C ASP A 368 27.69 -11.77 17.43
N ASP A 369 28.37 -10.61 17.42
CA ASP A 369 29.81 -10.54 17.69
C ASP A 369 30.13 -11.04 19.10
N PHE A 370 29.40 -10.59 20.14
CA PHE A 370 29.56 -11.09 21.51
C PHE A 370 29.30 -12.60 21.61
N ASP A 371 28.19 -13.09 21.04
CA ASP A 371 27.84 -14.52 21.05
C ASP A 371 28.92 -15.38 20.38
N SER A 372 29.45 -14.91 19.24
CA SER A 372 30.55 -15.60 18.53
C SER A 372 31.86 -15.65 19.34
N LEU A 373 32.01 -14.74 20.30
CA LEU A 373 33.16 -14.65 21.21
C LEU A 373 32.87 -15.27 22.58
N GLY A 374 31.72 -15.96 22.72
CA GLY A 374 31.34 -16.67 23.93
C GLY A 374 30.76 -15.79 25.04
N VAL A 375 30.22 -14.61 24.70
CA VAL A 375 29.54 -13.70 25.64
C VAL A 375 28.06 -13.63 25.31
N LYS A 376 27.24 -14.25 26.15
CA LYS A 376 25.78 -14.42 26.00
C LYS A 376 24.96 -13.72 27.08
N SER A 377 25.63 -13.22 28.13
CA SER A 377 24.98 -12.52 29.24
C SER A 377 25.77 -11.30 29.72
N VAL A 378 25.12 -10.47 30.54
CA VAL A 378 25.74 -9.27 31.14
C VAL A 378 26.84 -9.66 32.13
N GLU A 379 26.67 -10.78 32.83
CA GLU A 379 27.66 -11.32 33.76
C GLU A 379 28.93 -11.74 33.01
N GLU A 380 28.79 -12.49 31.91
CA GLU A 380 29.91 -12.90 31.06
C GLU A 380 30.63 -11.69 30.44
N LEU A 381 29.88 -10.65 30.04
CA LEU A 381 30.47 -9.41 29.58
C LEU A 381 31.25 -8.70 30.68
N THR A 382 30.70 -8.64 31.90
CA THR A 382 31.37 -8.04 33.05
C THR A 382 32.69 -8.75 33.33
N VAL A 383 32.70 -10.09 33.27
CA VAL A 383 33.93 -10.90 33.38
C VAL A 383 34.91 -10.57 32.25
N ALA A 384 34.45 -10.42 31.00
CA ALA A 384 35.29 -10.01 29.89
C ALA A 384 35.93 -8.63 30.10
N ILE A 385 35.16 -7.64 30.57
CA ILE A 385 35.65 -6.29 30.89
C ILE A 385 36.71 -6.35 31.98
N GLN A 386 36.52 -7.15 33.04
CA GLN A 386 37.53 -7.28 34.10
C GLN A 386 38.83 -7.92 33.59
N ARG A 387 38.73 -8.92 32.70
CA ARG A 387 39.92 -9.50 32.04
C ARG A 387 40.64 -8.48 31.16
N MET A 388 39.88 -7.69 30.40
CA MET A 388 40.42 -6.59 29.57
C MET A 388 41.20 -5.58 30.40
N LYS A 389 40.61 -5.11 31.51
CA LYS A 389 41.25 -4.19 32.47
C LYS A 389 42.54 -4.79 33.05
N LYS A 390 42.49 -6.04 33.50
CA LYS A 390 43.66 -6.74 34.06
C LYS A 390 44.79 -6.89 33.04
N ALA A 391 44.45 -7.02 31.75
CA ALA A 391 45.42 -7.08 30.67
C ALA A 391 45.98 -5.71 30.26
N ASN A 392 45.57 -4.61 30.91
CA ASN A 392 45.86 -3.22 30.50
C ASN A 392 45.54 -2.99 29.01
N TYR A 393 44.46 -3.61 28.55
CA TYR A 393 44.03 -3.54 27.16
C TYR A 393 43.09 -2.34 26.98
N GLY A 394 43.54 -1.34 26.24
CA GLY A 394 42.70 -0.19 25.89
C GLY A 394 42.62 0.89 26.97
N GLY A 395 41.85 1.94 26.68
CA GLY A 395 41.65 3.11 27.54
C GLY A 395 40.21 3.30 28.00
N GLY A 396 39.26 2.52 27.46
CA GLY A 396 37.84 2.59 27.79
C GLY A 396 37.18 1.23 28.00
N GLU A 397 35.86 1.26 28.22
CA GLU A 397 35.00 0.08 28.40
C GLU A 397 33.90 0.02 27.32
N SER A 398 34.17 0.60 26.15
CA SER A 398 33.21 0.58 25.07
C SER A 398 32.99 -0.85 24.56
N HIS A 399 31.77 -1.17 24.12
CA HIS A 399 31.46 -2.53 23.63
C HIS A 399 32.37 -2.94 22.47
N ASP A 400 32.70 -2.01 21.57
CA ASP A 400 33.57 -2.29 20.43
C ASP A 400 35.01 -2.60 20.88
N GLU A 401 35.49 -1.94 21.94
CA GLU A 401 36.80 -2.21 22.55
C GLU A 401 36.83 -3.57 23.25
N VAL A 402 35.74 -3.96 23.93
CA VAL A 402 35.61 -5.29 24.55
C VAL A 402 35.54 -6.39 23.48
N ILE A 403 34.79 -6.17 22.39
CA ILE A 403 34.76 -7.10 21.24
C ILE A 403 36.17 -7.24 20.64
N GLN A 404 36.88 -6.14 20.44
CA GLN A 404 38.24 -6.19 19.90
C GLN A 404 39.21 -6.88 20.86
N PHE A 405 39.09 -6.64 22.16
CA PHE A 405 39.85 -7.36 23.19
C PHE A 405 39.62 -8.87 23.11
N LEU A 406 38.37 -9.32 23.03
CA LEU A 406 38.03 -10.74 22.96
C LEU A 406 38.54 -11.39 21.67
N ARG A 407 38.51 -10.68 20.54
CA ARG A 407 39.13 -11.14 19.28
C ARG A 407 40.63 -11.29 19.42
N ASP A 408 41.30 -10.30 20.00
CA ASP A 408 42.75 -10.31 20.21
C ASP A 408 43.17 -11.36 21.26
N GLU A 409 42.32 -11.62 22.25
CA GLU A 409 42.52 -12.69 23.22
C GLU A 409 42.40 -14.06 22.53
N SER A 410 41.41 -14.24 21.65
CA SER A 410 41.28 -15.47 20.84
C SER A 410 42.47 -15.68 19.91
N GLU A 411 42.88 -14.66 19.16
CA GLU A 411 44.05 -14.73 18.27
C GLU A 411 45.35 -14.96 19.06
N GLY A 412 45.46 -14.34 20.23
CA GLY A 412 46.59 -14.48 21.13
C GLY A 412 46.75 -15.90 21.64
N LYS A 413 45.65 -16.61 21.94
CA LYS A 413 45.70 -18.01 22.38
C LYS A 413 46.39 -18.91 21.36
N ASP A 414 46.05 -18.78 20.09
CA ASP A 414 46.65 -19.59 19.01
C ASP A 414 48.15 -19.33 18.85
N LYS A 415 48.57 -18.08 19.10
CA LYS A 415 49.94 -17.62 18.91
C LYS A 415 50.78 -17.58 20.19
N LYS A 416 50.20 -17.99 21.33
CA LYS A 416 50.78 -17.84 22.68
C LYS A 416 51.19 -16.40 23.01
N LEU A 417 50.38 -15.43 22.56
CA LEU A 417 50.54 -14.00 22.82
C LEU A 417 49.41 -13.52 23.73
N THR A 418 49.67 -12.46 24.50
CA THR A 418 48.61 -11.73 25.21
C THR A 418 47.79 -10.89 24.21
N ALA A 419 46.53 -10.59 24.54
CA ALA A 419 45.70 -9.70 23.73
C ALA A 419 46.38 -8.34 23.49
N PHE A 420 47.09 -7.81 24.51
CA PHE A 420 47.84 -6.56 24.39
C PHE A 420 48.97 -6.66 23.34
N GLN A 421 49.72 -7.75 23.31
CA GLN A 421 50.77 -7.97 22.31
C GLN A 421 50.21 -8.09 20.89
N VAL A 422 49.04 -8.74 20.73
CA VAL A 422 48.34 -8.81 19.44
C VAL A 422 47.92 -7.40 18.99
N LYS A 423 47.35 -6.59 19.90
CA LYS A 423 47.00 -5.19 19.62
C LYS A 423 48.23 -4.36 19.24
N ASP A 424 49.31 -4.43 20.00
CA ASP A 424 50.54 -3.66 19.73
C ASP A 424 51.14 -4.02 18.37
N ALA A 425 51.16 -5.32 18.01
CA ALA A 425 51.61 -5.77 16.70
C ALA A 425 50.71 -5.24 15.57
N ARG A 426 49.39 -5.27 15.74
CA ARG A 426 48.43 -4.69 14.79
C ARG A 426 48.64 -3.19 14.63
N ASP A 427 48.77 -2.44 15.73
CA ASP A 427 48.94 -0.99 15.72
C ASP A 427 50.26 -0.59 15.05
N LYS A 428 51.34 -1.34 15.28
CA LYS A 428 52.63 -1.17 14.58
C LYS A 428 52.50 -1.41 13.08
N ARG A 429 51.78 -2.47 12.67
CA ARG A 429 51.53 -2.75 11.25
C ARG A 429 50.76 -1.62 10.59
N TYR A 430 49.67 -1.14 11.20
CA TYR A 430 48.90 -0.02 10.64
C TYR A 430 49.70 1.27 10.53
N LYS A 431 50.55 1.59 11.51
CA LYS A 431 51.45 2.75 11.41
C LYS A 431 52.47 2.60 10.29
N ALA A 432 53.06 1.41 10.14
CA ALA A 432 54.01 1.14 9.07
C ALA A 432 53.35 1.23 7.67
N GLU A 433 52.16 0.66 7.52
CA GLU A 433 51.38 0.74 6.27
C GLU A 433 50.94 2.18 5.96
N ALA A 434 50.49 2.94 6.96
CA ALA A 434 50.14 4.35 6.79
C ALA A 434 51.36 5.17 6.32
N LYS A 435 52.51 4.99 6.98
CA LYS A 435 53.75 5.64 6.58
C LYS A 435 54.19 5.24 5.18
N ALA A 436 54.11 3.96 4.82
CA ALA A 436 54.45 3.48 3.48
C ALA A 436 53.56 4.13 2.41
N ARG A 437 52.26 4.29 2.67
CA ARG A 437 51.34 5.01 1.77
C ARG A 437 51.69 6.50 1.64
N GLU A 438 52.02 7.16 2.74
CA GLU A 438 52.45 8.57 2.73
C GLU A 438 53.77 8.76 1.96
N ASP A 439 54.75 7.87 2.18
CA ASP A 439 56.04 7.91 1.49
C ASP A 439 55.87 7.60 -0.01
N GLU A 440 54.99 6.65 -0.35
CA GLU A 440 54.62 6.36 -1.75
C GLU A 440 53.91 7.55 -2.41
N GLU A 441 52.95 8.17 -1.74
CA GLU A 441 52.27 9.36 -2.24
C GLU A 441 53.25 10.51 -2.42
N ARG A 442 54.15 10.75 -1.46
CA ARG A 442 55.20 11.75 -1.57
C ARG A 442 56.13 11.46 -2.75
N ALA A 443 56.55 10.21 -2.93
CA ALA A 443 57.37 9.81 -4.07
C ALA A 443 56.64 10.03 -5.40
N ARG A 444 55.34 9.71 -5.47
CA ARG A 444 54.49 10.00 -6.64
C ARG A 444 54.38 11.50 -6.90
N GLN A 445 54.19 12.32 -5.86
CA GLN A 445 54.14 13.78 -5.99
C GLN A 445 55.47 14.37 -6.47
N VAL A 446 56.62 13.86 -5.97
CA VAL A 446 57.96 14.29 -6.41
C VAL A 446 58.21 13.88 -7.87
N ALA A 447 57.87 12.65 -8.25
CA ALA A 447 57.99 12.19 -9.64
C ALA A 447 57.09 13.03 -10.56
N TYR A 448 55.85 13.28 -10.15
CA TYR A 448 54.92 14.13 -10.87
C TYR A 448 55.45 15.56 -11.04
N ALA A 449 56.02 16.16 -9.99
CA ALA A 449 56.62 17.49 -10.06
C ALA A 449 57.85 17.56 -10.98
N LYS A 450 58.60 16.46 -11.14
CA LYS A 450 59.72 16.37 -12.09
C LYS A 450 59.24 16.37 -13.54
N ASP A 451 58.15 15.67 -13.81
CA ASP A 451 57.56 15.58 -15.15
C ASP A 451 56.80 16.87 -15.51
N TYR A 452 56.16 17.51 -14.52
CA TYR A 452 55.38 18.74 -14.65
C TYR A 452 55.91 19.86 -13.73
N PRO A 453 57.10 20.43 -14.02
CA PRO A 453 57.73 21.42 -13.16
C PRO A 453 57.02 22.78 -13.13
N TYR A 454 56.10 23.03 -14.06
CA TYR A 454 55.38 24.31 -14.13
C TYR A 454 53.88 24.12 -13.93
N ILE A 455 53.24 25.19 -13.46
CA ILE A 455 51.78 25.31 -13.36
C ILE A 455 51.37 26.56 -14.12
N ALA A 456 50.45 26.40 -15.08
CA ALA A 456 49.69 27.54 -15.60
C ALA A 456 48.44 27.75 -14.74
N VAL A 457 48.24 28.97 -14.25
CA VAL A 457 47.02 29.41 -13.59
C VAL A 457 46.33 30.41 -14.50
N LEU A 458 45.20 30.02 -15.07
CA LEU A 458 44.34 30.91 -15.84
C LEU A 458 43.25 31.45 -14.92
N SER A 459 43.15 32.76 -14.75
CA SER A 459 42.04 33.37 -14.01
C SER A 459 41.18 34.21 -14.96
N CYS A 460 39.87 34.11 -14.80
CA CYS A 460 38.87 34.85 -15.55
C CYS A 460 37.92 35.57 -14.58
N GLY A 461 37.84 36.90 -14.67
CA GLY A 461 36.87 37.68 -13.89
C GLY A 461 37.20 39.18 -13.80
N MET A 462 36.66 39.84 -12.78
CA MET A 462 36.90 41.25 -12.44
C MET A 462 37.27 41.36 -10.96
N PRO A 463 38.38 42.00 -10.58
CA PRO A 463 39.76 41.45 -10.50
C PRO A 463 39.96 40.01 -9.96
N ASN A 464 38.93 39.38 -9.41
CA ASN A 464 39.01 38.01 -8.88
C ASN A 464 38.56 36.98 -9.92
N HIS A 465 39.04 35.75 -9.78
CA HIS A 465 38.54 34.63 -10.59
C HIS A 465 37.10 34.29 -10.23
N ILE A 466 36.25 34.11 -11.25
CA ILE A 466 34.85 33.70 -11.11
C ILE A 466 34.68 32.26 -11.60
N ASN A 467 34.93 32.07 -12.90
CA ASN A 467 34.91 30.78 -13.56
C ASN A 467 35.70 30.89 -14.86
N ILE A 468 36.59 29.94 -15.15
CA ILE A 468 37.41 29.99 -16.35
C ILE A 468 36.56 29.97 -17.62
N LEU A 469 35.48 29.18 -17.62
CA LEU A 469 34.58 29.03 -18.75
C LEU A 469 33.99 30.35 -19.21
N ALA A 470 33.79 31.31 -18.31
CA ALA A 470 33.22 32.61 -18.65
C ALA A 470 34.08 33.39 -19.66
N CYS A 471 35.40 33.18 -19.70
CA CYS A 471 36.29 33.82 -20.68
C CYS A 471 36.42 33.03 -22.00
N PHE A 472 35.77 31.86 -22.11
CA PHE A 472 35.81 31.02 -23.32
C PHE A 472 34.45 30.78 -23.95
N SER A 473 33.35 30.87 -23.19
CA SER A 473 31.98 30.85 -23.71
C SER A 473 31.54 32.27 -24.08
N GLY A 474 31.46 32.57 -25.37
CA GLY A 474 31.08 33.92 -25.81
C GLY A 474 29.58 34.17 -25.59
N SER A 475 29.20 35.19 -24.79
CA SER A 475 27.78 35.53 -24.58
C SER A 475 27.04 35.97 -25.86
N HIS A 476 27.75 36.26 -26.95
CA HIS A 476 27.21 36.69 -28.24
C HIS A 476 27.77 35.89 -29.45
N GLY A 477 28.19 34.64 -29.24
CA GLY A 477 28.30 33.66 -30.34
C GLY A 477 29.70 33.37 -30.91
N VAL A 478 30.79 33.81 -30.27
CA VAL A 478 32.14 33.37 -30.62
C VAL A 478 32.79 32.72 -29.40
N ASP A 479 32.80 31.39 -29.39
CA ASP A 479 33.58 30.62 -28.43
C ASP A 479 35.07 30.68 -28.80
N THR A 480 35.91 30.94 -27.82
CA THR A 480 37.37 30.91 -27.97
C THR A 480 37.94 29.61 -27.42
N GLU A 481 39.22 29.36 -27.71
CA GLU A 481 39.87 28.08 -27.44
C GLU A 481 41.08 28.27 -26.53
N LEU A 482 41.34 27.28 -25.69
CA LEU A 482 42.60 27.08 -24.98
C LEU A 482 43.43 26.06 -25.74
N LYS A 483 44.61 26.46 -26.23
CA LYS A 483 45.56 25.55 -26.87
C LYS A 483 46.74 25.31 -25.94
N ILE A 484 47.07 24.04 -25.72
CA ILE A 484 48.22 23.63 -24.91
C ILE A 484 49.05 22.64 -25.71
N ARG A 485 50.32 22.96 -25.93
CA ARG A 485 51.35 22.02 -26.35
C ARG A 485 52.23 21.73 -25.15
N SER A 486 52.35 20.47 -24.73
CA SER A 486 53.12 20.09 -23.54
C SER A 486 53.70 18.69 -23.75
N GLY A 487 55.02 18.54 -23.60
CA GLY A 487 55.67 17.23 -23.72
C GLY A 487 55.55 16.55 -25.09
N GLY A 488 55.40 17.33 -26.17
CA GLY A 488 55.29 16.83 -27.55
C GLY A 488 53.85 16.66 -28.07
N SER A 489 52.85 16.64 -27.18
CA SER A 489 51.42 16.59 -27.55
C SER A 489 50.84 18.00 -27.66
N SER A 490 49.93 18.23 -28.61
CA SER A 490 49.20 19.49 -28.78
C SER A 490 47.70 19.23 -28.72
N ASN A 491 47.04 19.80 -27.71
CA ASN A 491 45.61 19.68 -27.51
C ASN A 491 44.94 21.05 -27.55
N MET A 492 43.67 21.05 -27.93
CA MET A 492 42.81 22.22 -28.01
C MET A 492 41.55 21.94 -27.21
N TYR A 493 41.20 22.87 -26.33
CA TYR A 493 40.10 22.75 -25.40
C TYR A 493 39.14 23.92 -25.62
N LYS A 494 37.87 23.58 -25.81
CA LYS A 494 36.73 24.48 -25.85
C LYS A 494 36.06 24.52 -24.49
N ALA A 495 35.11 25.43 -24.31
CA ALA A 495 34.38 25.57 -23.05
C ALA A 495 33.80 24.24 -22.54
N TYR A 496 33.24 23.40 -23.42
CA TYR A 496 32.60 22.13 -23.02
C TYR A 496 33.57 21.00 -22.60
N ASN A 497 34.86 21.06 -22.96
CA ASN A 497 35.86 20.06 -22.56
C ASN A 497 37.04 20.66 -21.77
N MET A 498 36.89 21.90 -21.27
CA MET A 498 37.93 22.60 -20.52
C MET A 498 38.45 21.81 -19.32
N SER A 499 37.58 21.06 -18.62
CA SER A 499 37.96 20.24 -17.45
C SER A 499 38.98 19.15 -17.75
N GLN A 500 39.22 18.82 -19.03
CA GLN A 500 40.26 17.88 -19.43
C GLN A 500 41.67 18.51 -19.43
N ALA A 501 41.76 19.84 -19.47
CA ALA A 501 43.03 20.56 -19.48
C ALA A 501 43.60 20.77 -18.06
N GLY A 502 42.78 20.72 -17.02
CA GLY A 502 43.16 21.18 -15.69
C GLY A 502 42.03 21.15 -14.66
N LYS A 503 42.26 21.78 -13.51
CA LYS A 503 41.33 21.80 -12.37
C LYS A 503 41.03 23.22 -11.92
N GLU A 504 39.75 23.56 -11.81
CA GLU A 504 39.30 24.84 -11.25
C GLU A 504 39.58 24.88 -9.75
N LYS A 505 40.10 26.01 -9.27
CA LYS A 505 40.27 26.35 -7.85
C LYS A 505 39.75 27.76 -7.60
N GLN A 506 39.74 28.18 -6.34
CA GLN A 506 39.21 29.48 -5.93
C GLN A 506 39.88 30.68 -6.64
N ASP A 507 41.16 30.58 -6.98
CA ASP A 507 41.97 31.67 -7.52
C ASP A 507 42.33 31.50 -9.01
N GLY A 508 41.97 30.38 -9.63
CA GLY A 508 42.17 30.15 -11.05
C GLY A 508 41.97 28.69 -11.48
N PHE A 509 42.10 28.46 -12.77
CA PHE A 509 42.15 27.15 -13.41
C PHE A 509 43.60 26.69 -13.55
N TYR A 510 43.92 25.56 -12.91
CA TYR A 510 45.27 25.03 -12.77
C TYR A 510 45.54 23.97 -13.83
N ILE A 511 46.57 24.20 -14.64
CA ILE A 511 47.04 23.30 -15.69
C ILE A 511 48.49 22.93 -15.39
N ASP A 512 48.76 21.62 -15.31
CA ASP A 512 50.10 21.10 -15.06
C ASP A 512 50.89 21.05 -16.39
N LEU A 513 52.07 21.67 -16.41
CA LEU A 513 52.86 21.88 -17.63
C LEU A 513 54.23 21.18 -17.54
N ALA A 514 54.59 20.48 -18.61
CA ALA A 514 55.89 19.81 -18.75
C ALA A 514 57.02 20.84 -18.94
N LYS A 515 58.29 20.39 -18.96
CA LYS A 515 59.47 21.27 -19.13
C LYS A 515 59.41 22.14 -20.38
N SER A 516 58.97 21.57 -21.51
CA SER A 516 58.72 22.31 -22.73
C SER A 516 57.22 22.37 -22.98
N PHE A 517 56.72 23.59 -23.06
CA PHE A 517 55.31 23.84 -23.26
C PHE A 517 55.07 25.11 -24.08
N GLU A 518 53.88 25.19 -24.65
CA GLU A 518 53.30 26.39 -25.24
C GLU A 518 51.83 26.41 -24.82
N ILE A 519 51.39 27.52 -24.21
CA ILE A 519 50.00 27.72 -23.84
C ILE A 519 49.51 29.00 -24.50
N THR A 520 48.33 28.95 -25.10
CA THR A 520 47.69 30.09 -25.77
C THR A 520 46.21 30.07 -25.42
N ALA A 521 45.70 31.19 -24.95
CA ALA A 521 44.30 31.33 -24.59
C ALA A 521 43.77 32.69 -25.05
N GLN A 522 42.57 32.71 -25.61
CA GLN A 522 41.92 33.93 -26.06
C GLN A 522 40.67 34.21 -25.25
N ASN A 523 40.48 35.47 -24.85
CA ASN A 523 39.31 35.89 -24.09
C ASN A 523 38.13 36.19 -25.02
N SER A 524 37.00 35.51 -24.86
CA SER A 524 35.75 35.79 -25.59
C SER A 524 34.81 36.76 -24.88
N HIS A 525 35.11 37.14 -23.63
CA HIS A 525 34.19 37.93 -22.81
C HIS A 525 34.47 39.44 -22.92
N SER A 526 33.41 40.25 -23.05
CA SER A 526 33.52 41.69 -23.27
C SER A 526 33.95 42.49 -22.03
N SER A 527 33.57 42.02 -20.84
CA SER A 527 33.85 42.71 -19.56
C SER A 527 34.79 41.99 -18.58
N LEU A 528 35.18 40.74 -18.83
CA LEU A 528 36.08 39.99 -17.94
C LEU A 528 37.53 40.07 -18.45
N ILE A 529 38.49 39.99 -17.54
CA ILE A 529 39.92 39.92 -17.89
C ILE A 529 40.40 38.48 -17.73
N LEU A 530 40.96 37.93 -18.80
CA LEU A 530 41.69 36.67 -18.78
C LEU A 530 43.13 36.94 -18.38
N THR A 531 43.63 36.25 -17.37
CA THR A 531 45.02 36.36 -16.90
C THR A 531 45.68 35.00 -16.94
N LEU A 532 46.88 34.91 -17.51
CA LEU A 532 47.74 33.73 -17.44
C LEU A 532 48.88 34.00 -16.47
N LYS A 533 49.12 33.08 -15.53
CA LYS A 533 50.34 33.05 -14.71
C LYS A 533 51.05 31.72 -14.92
N ILE A 534 52.37 31.76 -15.11
CA ILE A 534 53.21 30.56 -15.04
C ILE A 534 53.96 30.57 -13.72
N ILE A 535 53.83 29.49 -12.97
CA ILE A 535 54.43 29.32 -11.65
C ILE A 535 55.43 28.15 -11.72
N ASP A 536 56.63 28.38 -11.23
CA ASP A 536 57.59 27.31 -10.95
C ASP A 536 57.10 26.49 -9.75
N ARG A 537 56.84 25.20 -9.95
CA ARG A 537 56.26 24.35 -8.89
C ARG A 537 57.21 24.19 -7.70
N ALA A 538 58.52 24.17 -7.93
CA ALA A 538 59.51 23.93 -6.89
C ALA A 538 59.67 25.13 -5.93
N SER A 539 59.73 26.34 -6.48
CA SER A 539 59.93 27.58 -5.70
C SER A 539 58.65 28.34 -5.40
N GLY A 540 57.53 28.02 -6.07
CA GLY A 540 56.29 28.79 -6.01
C GLY A 540 56.39 30.17 -6.68
N LYS A 541 57.50 30.48 -7.34
CA LYS A 541 57.73 31.80 -7.96
C LYS A 541 56.91 31.94 -9.23
N VAL A 542 56.22 33.06 -9.37
CA VAL A 542 55.61 33.46 -10.65
C VAL A 542 56.72 33.84 -11.61
N LEU A 543 56.87 33.05 -12.68
CA LEU A 543 57.86 33.27 -13.73
C LEU A 543 57.34 34.19 -14.83
N TYR A 544 56.03 34.13 -15.10
CA TYR A 544 55.38 34.91 -16.16
C TYR A 544 53.96 35.28 -15.74
N LYS A 545 53.51 36.46 -16.15
CA LYS A 545 52.13 36.91 -15.99
C LYS A 545 51.73 37.80 -17.18
N ASP A 546 50.57 37.53 -17.76
CA ASP A 546 49.99 38.33 -18.83
C ASP A 546 48.47 38.41 -18.70
N GLN A 547 47.86 39.44 -19.30
CA GLN A 547 46.43 39.73 -19.20
C GLN A 547 45.86 40.17 -20.54
N ALA A 548 44.67 39.68 -20.85
CA ALA A 548 43.93 40.01 -22.06
C ALA A 548 42.50 40.46 -21.72
N ALA A 549 42.13 41.62 -22.26
CA ALA A 549 40.74 42.05 -22.38
C ALA A 549 40.04 41.31 -23.54
N HIS A 550 38.83 41.72 -23.90
CA HIS A 550 38.03 41.12 -24.95
C HIS A 550 38.81 40.88 -26.26
N TYR A 551 38.76 39.65 -26.78
CA TYR A 551 39.49 39.13 -27.94
C TYR A 551 41.01 39.18 -27.88
N GLY A 552 41.59 39.66 -26.78
CA GLY A 552 43.01 39.57 -26.53
C GLY A 552 43.45 38.12 -26.30
N VAL A 553 44.72 37.85 -26.61
CA VAL A 553 45.34 36.54 -26.49
C VAL A 553 46.45 36.63 -25.45
N VAL A 554 46.45 35.73 -24.47
CA VAL A 554 47.60 35.48 -23.59
C VAL A 554 48.32 34.24 -24.08
N SER A 555 49.65 34.30 -24.18
CA SER A 555 50.45 33.17 -24.65
C SER A 555 51.83 33.13 -24.01
N MET A 556 52.33 31.94 -23.74
CA MET A 556 53.69 31.72 -23.25
C MET A 556 54.26 30.42 -23.80
N ARG A 557 55.54 30.45 -24.17
CA ARG A 557 56.32 29.29 -24.62
C ARG A 557 57.61 29.17 -23.82
N ASN A 558 57.94 27.95 -23.39
CA ASN A 558 59.16 27.62 -22.68
C ASN A 558 59.95 26.49 -23.36
#